data_AF-A0AAV5BES9-F1
#
_entry.id   AF-A0AAV5BES9-F1
#
_cell.length_a   1.000
_cell.length_b   1.000
_cell.length_c   1.000
_cell.angle_alpha   90.00
_cell.angle_beta   90.00
_cell.angle_gamma   90.00
#
_symmetry.space_group_name_H-M   'P 1'
#
loop_
_entity.id
_entity.type
_entity.pdbx_description
1 polymer ?
#
loop_
_entity_poly.entity_id
_entity_poly.type
_entity_poly.pdbx_seq_one_letter_code
_entity_poly.pdbx_strand_id
1 'polypeptide(L)'
;MTAQTKKRGTVENGDGGIGVSLASFVANNEDVGPIVRHAFESGKPEALLSSLRNIVKKKEVEIEEICRIHYEEFILAVDELRRRVLVDADELKGTLDGENLLLQEVASALLLKLDELLELYSVNKNVGEALAMLKICLRVTSLCRICNRDIAQAKFHSAMKTLAVIEKDYLQNIPLKLLKKVLQKQIPMIKLYIEKRVCSEFNEWLVYIRRIAKEVGQAAISQASLSRQRKIRKCVTDTEECSAGMHAYALDLEHLDALDEETILEFDLAPLYRAHNIQHTLGLREYYYNRIGSCNSIRICKFLHHNPLWSPINHSLLSYEEIRLSAHIIG
;
A
#
# COMPACT_ATOMS: atom_id res chain seq x y z
N MET A 1 33.52 -52.44 -116.50
CA MET A 1 34.99 -52.60 -116.57
C MET A 1 35.40 -53.57 -115.48
N THR A 2 35.94 -54.70 -115.92
CA THR A 2 36.49 -55.80 -115.14
C THR A 2 37.75 -55.37 -114.39
N ALA A 3 37.86 -55.74 -113.11
CA ALA A 3 39.15 -55.84 -112.44
C ALA A 3 39.16 -57.09 -111.56
N GLN A 4 40.04 -58.01 -111.94
CA GLN A 4 40.22 -59.34 -111.39
C GLN A 4 41.26 -59.31 -110.24
N THR A 5 41.02 -60.20 -109.27
CA THR A 5 42.00 -60.95 -108.46
C THR A 5 42.96 -60.23 -107.51
N LYS A 6 42.85 -60.57 -106.21
CA LYS A 6 43.84 -61.44 -105.55
C LYS A 6 43.24 -62.14 -104.31
N LYS A 7 42.78 -63.39 -104.48
CA LYS A 7 42.55 -64.30 -103.34
C LYS A 7 43.91 -64.56 -102.69
N ARG A 8 44.12 -63.96 -101.52
CA ARG A 8 45.21 -64.33 -100.62
C ARG A 8 44.60 -65.28 -99.59
N GLY A 9 44.86 -66.58 -99.76
CA GLY A 9 44.66 -67.54 -98.68
C GLY A 9 45.60 -67.13 -97.56
N THR A 10 45.06 -66.87 -96.38
CA THR A 10 45.87 -66.62 -95.19
C THR A 10 45.10 -67.15 -93.99
N VAL A 11 45.43 -68.41 -93.68
CA VAL A 11 45.47 -69.02 -92.35
C VAL A 11 44.24 -68.74 -91.47
N GLU A 12 43.35 -69.73 -91.39
CA GLU A 12 42.53 -69.96 -90.19
C GLU A 12 43.46 -70.04 -88.98
N ASN A 13 43.69 -68.90 -88.33
CA ASN A 13 44.21 -68.87 -86.97
C ASN A 13 43.00 -69.04 -86.05
N GLY A 14 42.93 -70.19 -85.38
CA GLY A 14 41.95 -70.50 -84.33
C GLY A 14 42.11 -69.61 -83.10
N ASP A 15 41.86 -68.31 -83.25
CA ASP A 15 41.95 -67.26 -82.22
C ASP A 15 40.56 -66.82 -81.71
N GLY A 16 39.49 -67.28 -82.37
CA GLY A 16 38.10 -66.98 -81.98
C GLY A 16 37.66 -67.62 -80.65
N GLY A 17 38.33 -68.69 -80.21
CA GLY A 17 37.91 -69.45 -79.01
C GLY A 17 38.15 -68.72 -77.68
N ILE A 18 39.30 -68.04 -77.54
CA ILE A 18 39.66 -67.34 -76.29
C ILE A 18 38.78 -66.11 -76.08
N GLY A 19 38.50 -65.35 -77.14
CA GLY A 19 37.67 -64.16 -77.06
C GLY A 19 36.19 -64.43 -76.79
N VAL A 20 35.65 -65.52 -77.34
CA VAL A 20 34.26 -65.95 -77.09
C VAL A 20 34.10 -66.48 -75.66
N SER A 21 35.05 -67.28 -75.18
CA SER A 21 35.07 -67.78 -73.79
C SER A 21 35.24 -66.62 -72.78
N LEU A 22 36.15 -65.69 -73.04
CA LEU A 22 36.31 -64.52 -72.17
C LEU A 22 35.04 -63.64 -72.12
N ALA A 23 34.39 -63.42 -73.26
CA ALA A 23 33.16 -62.63 -73.33
C ALA A 23 32.00 -63.28 -72.56
N SER A 24 31.89 -64.61 -72.54
CA SER A 24 30.86 -65.32 -71.76
C SER A 24 31.14 -65.26 -70.26
N PHE A 25 32.39 -65.45 -69.83
CA PHE A 25 32.78 -65.32 -68.41
C PHE A 25 32.53 -63.91 -67.89
N VAL A 26 32.88 -62.88 -68.68
CA VAL A 26 32.61 -61.47 -68.32
C VAL A 26 31.10 -61.17 -68.29
N ALA A 27 30.31 -61.73 -69.21
CA ALA A 27 28.86 -61.54 -69.23
C ALA A 27 28.16 -62.20 -68.02
N ASN A 28 28.70 -63.31 -67.52
CA ASN A 28 28.15 -64.07 -66.40
C ASN A 28 28.73 -63.66 -65.02
N ASN A 29 29.61 -62.65 -64.95
CA ASN A 29 30.38 -62.27 -63.75
C ASN A 29 31.20 -63.44 -63.14
N GLU A 30 31.77 -64.29 -63.98
CA GLU A 30 32.61 -65.42 -63.57
C GLU A 30 34.10 -65.02 -63.46
N ASP A 31 34.89 -65.77 -62.69
CA ASP A 31 36.32 -65.49 -62.49
C ASP A 31 37.10 -65.64 -63.80
N VAL A 32 37.71 -64.55 -64.25
CA VAL A 32 38.54 -64.48 -65.46
C VAL A 32 39.97 -64.98 -65.23
N GLY A 33 40.38 -65.20 -63.98
CA GLY A 33 41.72 -65.66 -63.58
C GLY A 33 42.24 -66.91 -64.33
N PRO A 34 41.43 -67.97 -64.53
CA PRO A 34 41.83 -69.16 -65.28
C PRO A 34 42.13 -68.88 -66.76
N ILE A 35 41.37 -67.99 -67.39
CA ILE A 35 41.53 -67.61 -68.81
C ILE A 35 42.78 -66.76 -68.98
N VAL A 36 43.02 -65.86 -68.03
CA VAL A 36 44.24 -65.04 -67.98
C VAL A 36 45.47 -65.94 -67.85
N ARG A 37 45.47 -66.88 -66.88
CA ARG A 37 46.58 -67.82 -66.67
C ARG A 37 46.86 -68.67 -67.92
N HIS A 38 45.81 -69.22 -68.54
CA HIS A 38 45.92 -70.01 -69.77
C HIS A 38 46.49 -69.21 -70.95
N ALA A 39 46.13 -67.92 -71.10
CA ALA A 39 46.64 -67.08 -72.17
C ALA A 39 48.14 -66.72 -72.01
N PHE A 40 48.60 -66.55 -70.77
CA PHE A 40 50.02 -66.34 -70.46
C PHE A 40 50.85 -67.63 -70.63
N GLU A 41 50.33 -68.79 -70.19
CA GLU A 41 50.96 -70.10 -70.39
C GLU A 41 51.05 -70.47 -71.88
N SER A 42 50.06 -70.07 -72.69
CA SER A 42 50.02 -70.31 -74.14
C SER A 42 50.88 -69.33 -74.95
N GLY A 43 51.58 -68.38 -74.31
CA GLY A 43 52.45 -67.40 -74.97
C GLY A 43 51.71 -66.38 -75.85
N LYS A 44 50.40 -66.17 -75.65
CA LYS A 44 49.56 -65.24 -76.44
C LYS A 44 48.90 -64.14 -75.58
N PRO A 45 49.65 -63.35 -74.81
CA PRO A 45 49.08 -62.29 -73.97
C PRO A 45 48.48 -61.14 -74.80
N GLU A 46 49.03 -60.86 -75.99
CA GLU A 46 48.54 -59.80 -76.87
C GLU A 46 47.15 -60.09 -77.43
N ALA A 47 46.83 -61.36 -77.70
CA ALA A 47 45.50 -61.77 -78.15
C ALA A 47 44.45 -61.59 -77.06
N LEU A 48 44.80 -61.91 -75.80
CA LEU A 48 43.95 -61.66 -74.64
C LEU A 48 43.69 -60.15 -74.44
N LEU A 49 44.73 -59.33 -74.49
CA LEU A 49 44.61 -57.87 -74.37
C LEU A 49 43.75 -57.27 -75.49
N SER A 50 43.92 -57.74 -76.73
CA SER A 50 43.08 -57.35 -77.86
C SER A 50 41.62 -57.71 -77.62
N SER A 51 41.35 -58.92 -77.13
CA SER A 51 39.99 -59.36 -76.81
C SER A 51 39.36 -58.57 -75.66
N LEU A 52 40.10 -58.28 -74.59
CA LEU A 52 39.64 -57.43 -73.49
C LEU A 52 39.31 -56.02 -73.96
N ARG A 53 40.17 -55.39 -74.79
CA ARG A 53 39.88 -54.09 -75.40
C ARG A 53 38.63 -54.11 -76.27
N ASN A 54 38.39 -55.20 -76.99
CA ASN A 54 37.18 -55.35 -77.80
C ASN A 54 35.91 -55.51 -76.93
N ILE A 55 36.02 -56.22 -75.80
CA ILE A 55 34.91 -56.33 -74.83
C ILE A 55 34.61 -54.97 -74.18
N VAL A 56 35.65 -54.22 -73.77
CA VAL A 56 35.50 -52.87 -73.22
C VAL A 56 34.79 -51.96 -74.23
N LYS A 57 35.26 -51.91 -75.48
CA LYS A 57 34.61 -51.13 -76.54
C LYS A 57 33.17 -51.56 -76.79
N LYS A 58 32.88 -52.86 -76.76
CA LYS A 58 31.51 -53.37 -76.94
C LYS A 58 30.61 -52.95 -75.78
N LYS A 59 31.12 -52.98 -74.54
CA LYS A 59 30.39 -52.54 -73.34
C LYS A 59 30.20 -51.02 -73.30
N GLU A 60 31.17 -50.24 -73.76
CA GLU A 60 31.03 -48.79 -73.94
C GLU A 60 29.89 -48.45 -74.91
N VAL A 61 29.81 -49.15 -76.04
CA VAL A 61 28.72 -48.98 -77.02
C VAL A 61 27.37 -49.44 -76.44
N GLU A 62 27.33 -50.53 -75.66
CA GLU A 62 26.11 -50.99 -74.99
C GLU A 62 25.61 -49.97 -73.95
N ILE A 63 26.52 -49.36 -73.19
CA ILE A 63 26.21 -48.28 -72.26
C ILE A 63 25.68 -47.05 -73.00
N GLU A 64 26.34 -46.65 -74.10
CA GLU A 64 25.91 -45.52 -74.92
C GLU A 64 24.52 -45.76 -75.52
N GLU A 65 24.23 -46.98 -75.97
CA GLU A 65 22.93 -47.36 -76.51
C GLU A 65 21.84 -47.31 -75.43
N ILE A 66 22.08 -47.83 -74.23
CA ILE A 66 21.14 -47.75 -73.11
C ILE A 66 20.89 -46.27 -72.73
N CYS A 67 21.94 -45.47 -72.65
CA CYS A 67 21.81 -44.03 -72.40
C CYS A 67 21.02 -43.33 -73.52
N ARG A 68 21.23 -43.71 -74.78
CA ARG A 68 20.52 -43.17 -75.95
C ARG A 68 19.06 -43.63 -76.01
N ILE A 69 18.72 -44.80 -75.48
CA ILE A 69 17.32 -45.25 -75.43
C ILE A 69 16.56 -44.48 -74.35
N HIS A 70 17.20 -44.18 -73.22
CA HIS A 70 16.52 -43.61 -72.03
C HIS A 70 16.78 -42.11 -71.77
N TYR A 71 17.54 -41.40 -72.62
CA TYR A 71 17.86 -39.99 -72.34
C TYR A 71 16.60 -39.10 -72.29
N GLU A 72 15.60 -39.35 -73.13
CA GLU A 72 14.36 -38.56 -73.14
C GLU A 72 13.57 -38.76 -71.84
N GLU A 73 13.43 -40.00 -71.37
CA GLU A 73 12.75 -40.31 -70.11
C GLU A 73 13.48 -39.70 -68.91
N PHE A 74 14.81 -39.73 -68.92
CA PHE A 74 15.63 -39.10 -67.88
C PHE A 74 15.44 -37.58 -67.85
N ILE A 75 15.49 -36.91 -69.00
CA ILE A 75 15.29 -35.46 -69.09
C ILE A 75 13.88 -35.09 -68.61
N LEU A 76 12.87 -35.83 -69.04
CA LEU A 76 11.48 -35.60 -68.63
C LEU A 76 11.30 -35.78 -67.11
N ALA A 77 11.88 -36.83 -66.52
CA ALA A 77 11.81 -37.06 -65.08
C ALA A 77 12.51 -35.94 -64.28
N VAL A 78 13.67 -35.47 -64.74
CA VAL A 78 14.40 -34.37 -64.11
C VAL A 78 13.64 -33.05 -64.24
N ASP A 79 13.07 -32.75 -65.42
CA ASP A 79 12.30 -31.53 -65.63
C ASP A 79 10.95 -31.55 -64.87
N GLU A 80 10.27 -32.70 -64.80
CA GLU A 80 9.05 -32.83 -63.99
C GLU A 80 9.35 -32.66 -62.51
N LEU A 81 10.41 -33.30 -62.00
CA LEU A 81 10.84 -33.12 -60.61
C LEU A 81 11.19 -31.66 -60.32
N ARG A 82 11.98 -31.02 -61.19
CA ARG A 82 12.35 -29.61 -61.04
C ARG A 82 11.12 -28.71 -61.06
N ARG A 83 10.20 -28.93 -62.01
CA ARG A 83 9.01 -28.10 -62.16
C ARG A 83 8.03 -28.27 -61.00
N ARG A 84 7.75 -29.51 -60.57
CA ARG A 84 6.87 -29.77 -59.42
C ARG A 84 7.43 -29.18 -58.14
N VAL A 85 8.70 -29.45 -57.84
CA VAL A 85 9.32 -28.93 -56.60
C VAL A 85 9.34 -27.41 -56.58
N LEU A 86 9.60 -26.74 -57.71
CA LEU A 86 9.55 -25.28 -57.80
C LEU A 86 8.12 -24.75 -57.62
N VAL A 87 7.13 -25.34 -58.28
CA VAL A 87 5.72 -24.93 -58.17
C VAL A 87 5.20 -25.13 -56.76
N ASP A 88 5.45 -26.30 -56.16
CA ASP A 88 5.05 -26.62 -54.79
C ASP A 88 5.74 -25.68 -53.79
N ALA A 89 7.01 -25.33 -54.02
CA ALA A 89 7.73 -24.38 -53.18
C ALA A 89 7.17 -22.95 -53.31
N ASP A 90 6.82 -22.51 -54.52
CA ASP A 90 6.21 -21.19 -54.75
C ASP A 90 4.80 -21.12 -54.16
N GLU A 91 4.00 -22.18 -54.25
CA GLU A 91 2.67 -22.26 -53.64
C GLU A 91 2.75 -22.26 -52.11
N LEU A 92 3.68 -23.02 -51.53
CA LEU A 92 3.92 -23.02 -50.10
C LEU A 92 4.38 -21.62 -49.63
N LYS A 93 5.26 -20.97 -50.39
CA LYS A 93 5.71 -19.61 -50.09
C LYS A 93 4.54 -18.62 -50.13
N GLY A 94 3.69 -18.69 -51.16
CA GLY A 94 2.51 -17.83 -51.26
C GLY A 94 1.53 -18.05 -50.10
N THR A 95 1.35 -19.30 -49.68
CA THR A 95 0.52 -19.64 -48.51
C THR A 95 1.11 -19.08 -47.23
N LEU A 96 2.42 -19.26 -47.01
CA LEU A 96 3.14 -18.74 -45.84
C LEU A 96 3.10 -17.21 -45.79
N ASP A 97 3.29 -16.54 -46.93
CA ASP A 97 3.21 -15.09 -47.03
C ASP A 97 1.78 -14.59 -46.70
N GLY A 98 0.75 -15.30 -47.18
CA GLY A 98 -0.65 -15.00 -46.86
C GLY A 98 -0.99 -15.19 -45.38
N GLU A 99 -0.58 -16.30 -44.78
CA GLU A 99 -0.75 -16.55 -43.34
C GLU A 99 0.02 -15.54 -42.49
N ASN A 100 1.24 -15.16 -42.89
CA ASN A 100 2.02 -14.14 -42.21
C ASN A 100 1.33 -12.76 -42.26
N LEU A 101 0.74 -12.38 -43.39
CA LEU A 101 -0.05 -11.14 -43.49
C LEU A 101 -1.25 -11.16 -42.54
N LEU A 102 -2.04 -12.24 -42.55
CA LEU A 102 -3.18 -12.40 -41.64
C LEU A 102 -2.75 -12.35 -40.17
N LEU A 103 -1.64 -13.01 -39.82
CA LEU A 103 -1.08 -12.97 -38.49
C LEU A 103 -0.67 -11.56 -38.08
N GLN A 104 -0.01 -10.81 -38.97
CA GLN A 104 0.38 -9.43 -38.72
C GLN A 104 -0.83 -8.52 -38.56
N GLU A 105 -1.88 -8.68 -39.36
CA GLU A 105 -3.13 -7.92 -39.24
C GLU A 105 -3.79 -8.16 -37.88
N VAL A 106 -3.99 -9.43 -37.49
CA VAL A 106 -4.59 -9.79 -36.19
C VAL A 106 -3.72 -9.32 -35.03
N ALA A 107 -2.40 -9.50 -35.12
CA ALA A 107 -1.47 -9.05 -34.09
C ALA A 107 -1.50 -7.51 -33.95
N SER A 108 -1.55 -6.77 -35.05
CA SER A 108 -1.63 -5.30 -35.02
C SER A 108 -2.92 -4.80 -34.36
N ALA A 109 -4.07 -5.43 -34.68
CA ALA A 109 -5.34 -5.12 -34.06
C ALA A 109 -5.34 -5.44 -32.56
N LEU A 110 -4.72 -6.55 -32.16
CA LEU A 110 -4.59 -6.94 -30.75
C LEU A 110 -3.67 -5.99 -29.98
N LEU A 111 -2.56 -5.54 -30.58
CA LEU A 111 -1.66 -4.56 -29.97
C LEU A 111 -2.38 -3.24 -29.68
N LEU A 112 -3.20 -2.74 -30.61
CA LEU A 112 -4.02 -1.53 -30.37
C LEU A 112 -4.97 -1.72 -29.18
N LYS A 113 -5.57 -2.91 -29.05
CA LYS A 113 -6.44 -3.23 -27.90
C LYS A 113 -5.68 -3.33 -26.60
N LEU A 114 -4.44 -3.82 -26.63
CA LEU A 114 -3.57 -3.85 -25.47
C LEU A 114 -3.19 -2.43 -25.02
N ASP A 115 -2.86 -1.54 -25.95
CA ASP A 115 -2.57 -0.13 -25.64
C ASP A 115 -3.78 0.56 -25.00
N GLU A 116 -4.98 0.36 -25.55
CA GLU A 116 -6.24 0.87 -24.96
C GLU A 116 -6.44 0.34 -23.53
N LEU A 117 -6.14 -0.94 -23.29
CA LEU A 117 -6.23 -1.55 -21.97
C LEU A 117 -5.23 -0.94 -20.97
N LEU A 118 -3.99 -0.70 -21.41
CA LEU A 118 -2.96 -0.08 -20.57
C LEU A 118 -3.32 1.36 -20.17
N GLU A 119 -3.87 2.13 -21.11
CA GLU A 119 -4.42 3.46 -20.82
C GLU A 119 -5.57 3.39 -19.81
N LEU A 120 -6.49 2.43 -19.96
CA LEU A 120 -7.56 2.21 -18.98
C LEU A 120 -7.02 1.84 -17.59
N TYR A 121 -5.98 1.02 -17.50
CA TYR A 121 -5.34 0.72 -16.21
C TYR A 121 -4.70 1.96 -15.57
N SER A 122 -4.05 2.81 -16.37
CA SER A 122 -3.49 4.09 -15.92
C SER A 122 -4.58 5.01 -15.36
N VAL A 123 -5.69 5.16 -16.09
CA VAL A 123 -6.86 5.92 -15.65
C VAL A 123 -7.44 5.33 -14.36
N ASN A 124 -7.61 4.01 -14.28
CA ASN A 124 -8.16 3.36 -13.10
C ASN A 124 -7.27 3.56 -11.86
N LYS A 125 -5.94 3.53 -12.03
CA LYS A 125 -4.99 3.85 -10.96
C LYS A 125 -5.16 5.29 -10.49
N ASN A 126 -5.23 6.25 -11.41
CA ASN A 126 -5.44 7.68 -11.09
C ASN A 126 -6.78 7.90 -10.35
N VAL A 127 -7.84 7.21 -10.78
CA VAL A 127 -9.15 7.23 -10.10
C VAL A 127 -9.06 6.64 -8.69
N GLY A 128 -8.35 5.52 -8.52
CA GLY A 128 -8.12 4.91 -7.22
C GLY A 128 -7.38 5.85 -6.25
N GLU A 129 -6.33 6.51 -6.71
CA GLU A 129 -5.60 7.52 -5.95
C GLU A 129 -6.49 8.72 -5.60
N ALA A 130 -7.27 9.24 -6.55
CA ALA A 130 -8.22 10.31 -6.33
C ALA A 130 -9.28 9.93 -5.27
N LEU A 131 -9.79 8.70 -5.31
CA LEU A 131 -10.77 8.20 -4.35
C LEU A 131 -10.17 8.06 -2.94
N ALA A 132 -8.92 7.60 -2.83
CA ALA A 132 -8.19 7.57 -1.57
C ALA A 132 -7.99 8.98 -0.99
N MET A 133 -7.61 9.95 -1.84
CA MET A 133 -7.47 11.35 -1.45
C MET A 133 -8.82 11.94 -0.96
N LEU A 134 -9.91 11.68 -1.68
CA LEU A 134 -11.26 12.14 -1.32
C LEU A 134 -11.73 11.55 0.02
N LYS A 135 -11.47 10.26 0.28
CA LYS A 135 -11.80 9.63 1.58
C LYS A 135 -11.13 10.35 2.75
N ILE A 136 -9.84 10.72 2.62
CA ILE A 136 -9.14 11.50 3.64
C ILE A 136 -9.79 12.87 3.81
N CYS A 137 -10.10 13.56 2.71
CA CYS A 137 -10.71 14.89 2.75
C CYS A 137 -12.11 14.87 3.39
N LEU A 138 -12.92 13.84 3.10
CA LEU A 138 -14.23 13.63 3.74
C LEU A 138 -14.07 13.40 5.24
N ARG A 139 -13.09 12.60 5.65
CA ARG A 139 -12.83 12.35 7.08
C ARG A 139 -12.43 13.62 7.81
N VAL A 140 -11.52 14.40 7.25
CA VAL A 140 -11.08 15.69 7.81
C VAL A 140 -12.25 16.68 7.90
N THR A 141 -13.04 16.80 6.83
CA THR A 141 -14.21 17.71 6.81
C THR A 141 -15.27 17.29 7.82
N SER A 142 -15.50 15.98 7.99
CA SER A 142 -16.38 15.42 9.02
C SER A 142 -15.92 15.79 10.43
N LEU A 143 -14.62 15.66 10.73
CA LEU A 143 -14.06 16.06 12.02
C LEU A 143 -14.18 17.57 12.24
N CYS A 144 -13.97 18.39 11.20
CA CYS A 144 -14.18 19.84 11.29
C CYS A 144 -15.65 20.18 11.61
N ARG A 145 -16.61 19.47 10.99
CA ARG A 145 -18.03 19.64 11.29
C ARG A 145 -18.37 19.27 12.73
N ILE A 146 -17.79 18.18 13.25
CA ILE A 146 -17.95 17.77 14.66
C ILE A 146 -17.39 18.85 15.58
N CYS A 147 -16.18 19.35 15.32
CA CYS A 147 -15.55 20.42 16.08
C CYS A 147 -16.43 21.68 16.11
N ASN A 148 -16.95 22.11 14.96
CA ASN A 148 -17.84 23.28 14.88
C ASN A 148 -19.14 23.09 15.68
N ARG A 149 -19.73 21.89 15.65
CA ARG A 149 -20.91 21.56 16.46
C ARG A 149 -20.60 21.59 17.96
N ASP A 150 -19.45 21.04 18.35
CA ASP A 150 -19.05 20.99 19.76
C ASP A 150 -18.76 22.40 20.30
N ILE A 151 -18.18 23.28 19.48
CA ILE A 151 -18.00 24.71 19.80
C ILE A 151 -19.37 25.40 19.97
N ALA A 152 -20.33 25.13 19.09
CA ALA A 152 -21.67 25.71 19.19
C ALA A 152 -22.44 25.24 20.44
N GLN A 153 -22.15 24.02 20.93
CA GLN A 153 -22.73 23.47 22.16
C GLN A 153 -21.93 23.83 23.43
N ALA A 154 -20.93 24.72 23.35
CA ALA A 154 -20.01 25.06 24.45
C ALA A 154 -19.26 23.85 25.05
N LYS A 155 -19.12 22.75 24.30
CA LYS A 155 -18.38 21.53 24.68
C LYS A 155 -16.91 21.68 24.29
N PHE A 156 -16.24 22.65 24.91
CA PHE A 156 -14.89 23.06 24.55
C PHE A 156 -13.84 21.95 24.70
N HIS A 157 -13.97 21.07 25.69
CA HIS A 157 -13.07 19.93 25.86
C HIS A 157 -13.15 18.92 24.68
N SER A 158 -14.37 18.59 24.25
CA SER A 158 -14.59 17.71 23.09
C SER A 158 -14.03 18.34 21.82
N ALA A 159 -14.31 19.62 21.60
CA ALA A 159 -13.80 20.38 20.47
C ALA A 159 -12.26 20.40 20.41
N MET A 160 -11.58 20.64 21.54
CA MET A 160 -10.12 20.63 21.64
C MET A 160 -9.54 19.24 21.33
N LYS A 161 -10.17 18.16 21.80
CA LYS A 161 -9.75 16.79 21.50
C LYS A 161 -9.89 16.47 20.01
N THR A 162 -11.01 16.82 19.39
CA THR A 162 -11.20 16.66 17.94
C THR A 162 -10.17 17.46 17.14
N LEU A 163 -9.85 18.68 17.59
CA LEU A 163 -8.84 19.52 16.95
C LEU A 163 -7.44 18.93 17.03
N ALA A 164 -7.07 18.35 18.18
CA ALA A 164 -5.81 17.64 18.37
C ALA A 164 -5.69 16.40 17.45
N VAL A 165 -6.78 15.66 17.25
CA VAL A 165 -6.83 14.53 16.30
C VAL A 165 -6.58 15.01 14.86
N ILE A 166 -7.20 16.13 14.45
CA ILE A 166 -6.99 16.71 13.11
C ILE A 166 -5.51 17.11 12.93
N GLU A 167 -4.90 17.72 13.94
CA GLU A 167 -3.52 18.21 13.90
C GLU A 167 -2.49 17.07 13.90
N LYS A 168 -2.69 16.03 14.72
CA LYS A 168 -1.75 14.92 14.84
C LYS A 168 -1.86 13.92 13.69
N ASP A 169 -3.08 13.50 13.35
CA ASP A 169 -3.28 12.33 12.47
C ASP A 169 -3.42 12.73 10.99
N TYR A 170 -3.93 13.94 10.72
CA TYR A 170 -4.30 14.34 9.36
C TYR A 170 -3.44 15.48 8.80
N LEU A 171 -2.84 16.35 9.60
CA LEU A 171 -2.13 17.53 9.10
C LEU A 171 -0.91 17.19 8.21
N GLN A 172 -0.26 16.05 8.47
CA GLN A 172 0.83 15.55 7.63
C GLN A 172 0.31 14.81 6.39
N ASN A 173 -0.85 14.15 6.49
CA ASN A 173 -1.41 13.24 5.50
C ASN A 173 -2.46 13.85 4.55
N ILE A 174 -2.73 15.16 4.64
CA ILE A 174 -3.68 15.82 3.75
C ILE A 174 -3.07 15.99 2.35
N PRO A 175 -3.67 15.39 1.30
CA PRO A 175 -3.17 15.50 -0.07
C PRO A 175 -3.45 16.88 -0.69
N LEU A 176 -4.53 17.55 -0.29
CA LEU A 176 -4.93 18.86 -0.80
C LEU A 176 -4.16 19.99 -0.11
N LYS A 177 -3.18 20.57 -0.82
CA LYS A 177 -2.37 21.70 -0.35
C LYS A 177 -3.22 22.88 0.15
N LEU A 178 -4.34 23.18 -0.52
CA LEU A 178 -5.23 24.28 -0.14
C LEU A 178 -5.92 23.99 1.20
N LEU A 179 -6.52 22.80 1.35
CA LEU A 179 -7.18 22.37 2.59
C LEU A 179 -6.20 22.38 3.76
N LYS A 180 -4.97 21.88 3.53
CA LYS A 180 -3.89 21.92 4.52
C LYS A 180 -3.57 23.34 4.97
N LYS A 181 -3.41 24.29 4.04
CA LYS A 181 -3.14 25.71 4.35
C LYS A 181 -4.28 26.35 5.15
N VAL A 182 -5.53 26.05 4.79
CA VAL A 182 -6.70 26.57 5.50
C VAL A 182 -6.70 26.03 6.94
N LEU A 183 -6.53 24.73 7.13
CA LEU A 183 -6.52 24.12 8.46
C LEU A 183 -5.37 24.63 9.33
N GLN A 184 -4.16 24.76 8.77
CA GLN A 184 -3.02 25.33 9.50
C GLN A 184 -3.26 26.75 10.00
N LYS A 185 -4.05 27.56 9.28
CA LYS A 185 -4.42 28.91 9.73
C LYS A 185 -5.60 28.91 10.71
N GLN A 186 -6.59 28.06 10.47
CA GLN A 186 -7.83 28.06 11.25
C GLN A 186 -7.69 27.35 12.60
N ILE A 187 -6.88 26.29 12.70
CA ILE A 187 -6.67 25.55 13.95
C ILE A 187 -6.18 26.48 15.09
N PRO A 188 -5.12 27.30 14.92
CA PRO A 188 -4.70 28.25 15.96
C PRO A 188 -5.77 29.29 16.32
N MET A 189 -6.51 29.78 15.33
CA MET A 189 -7.59 30.75 15.56
C MET A 189 -8.72 30.17 16.41
N ILE A 190 -9.09 28.91 16.15
CA ILE A 190 -10.11 28.18 16.94
C ILE A 190 -9.59 27.92 18.36
N LYS A 191 -8.34 27.51 18.53
CA LYS A 191 -7.72 27.33 19.87
C LYS A 191 -7.78 28.62 20.69
N LEU A 192 -7.39 29.74 20.09
CA LEU A 192 -7.42 31.05 20.73
C LEU A 192 -8.86 31.48 21.08
N TYR A 193 -9.83 31.19 20.21
CA TYR A 193 -11.23 31.48 20.48
C TYR A 193 -11.74 30.69 21.69
N ILE A 194 -11.46 29.39 21.74
CA ILE A 194 -11.83 28.52 22.86
C ILE A 194 -11.17 29.01 24.16
N GLU A 195 -9.86 29.32 24.11
CA GLU A 195 -9.12 29.86 25.25
C GLU A 195 -9.78 31.13 25.80
N LYS A 196 -10.07 32.11 24.93
CA LYS A 196 -10.72 33.37 25.34
C LYS A 196 -12.10 33.14 25.96
N ARG A 197 -12.90 32.25 25.39
CA ARG A 197 -14.23 31.91 25.90
C ARG A 197 -14.15 31.28 27.29
N VAL A 198 -13.29 30.27 27.45
CA VAL A 198 -13.07 29.58 28.73
C VAL A 198 -12.52 30.54 29.79
N CYS A 199 -11.60 31.44 29.42
CA CYS A 199 -11.10 32.47 30.33
C CYS A 199 -12.18 33.47 30.74
N SER A 200 -13.10 33.84 29.86
CA SER A 200 -14.23 34.71 30.18
C SER A 200 -15.20 34.04 31.16
N GLU A 201 -15.63 32.80 30.86
CA GLU A 201 -16.50 32.01 31.73
C GLU A 201 -15.87 31.80 33.11
N PHE A 202 -14.57 31.51 33.15
CA PHE A 202 -13.83 31.37 34.40
C PHE A 202 -13.77 32.69 35.18
N ASN A 203 -13.55 33.83 34.52
CA ASN A 203 -13.54 35.13 35.18
C ASN A 203 -14.90 35.50 35.75
N GLU A 204 -15.99 35.26 35.01
CA GLU A 204 -17.36 35.48 35.48
C GLU A 204 -17.65 34.60 36.70
N TRP A 205 -17.24 33.34 36.66
CA TRP A 205 -17.35 32.42 37.79
C TRP A 205 -16.54 32.88 39.02
N LEU A 206 -15.32 33.41 38.84
CA LEU A 206 -14.54 33.97 39.95
C LEU A 206 -15.24 35.18 40.60
N VAL A 207 -15.92 36.02 39.82
CA VAL A 207 -16.72 37.14 40.35
C VAL A 207 -17.93 36.60 41.13
N TYR A 208 -18.61 35.60 40.58
CA TYR A 208 -19.74 34.93 41.23
C TYR A 208 -19.35 34.31 42.58
N ILE A 209 -18.29 33.51 42.62
CA ILE A 209 -17.76 32.94 43.86
C ILE A 209 -17.32 34.02 44.83
N ARG A 210 -16.72 35.12 44.36
CA ARG A 210 -16.35 36.22 45.25
C ARG A 210 -17.56 36.86 45.94
N ARG A 211 -18.66 37.03 45.22
CA ARG A 211 -19.92 37.54 45.79
C ARG A 211 -20.47 36.58 46.83
N ILE A 212 -20.59 35.30 46.50
CA ILE A 212 -21.12 34.29 47.41
C ILE A 212 -20.25 34.11 48.65
N ALA A 213 -18.93 34.04 48.48
CA ALA A 213 -18.01 33.92 49.61
C ALA A 213 -18.14 35.10 50.58
N LYS A 214 -18.47 36.30 50.10
CA LYS A 214 -18.77 37.46 50.95
C LYS A 214 -20.07 37.27 51.74
N GLU A 215 -21.13 36.78 51.10
CA GLU A 215 -22.43 36.50 51.75
C GLU A 215 -22.30 35.40 52.81
N VAL A 216 -21.61 34.29 52.47
CA VAL A 216 -21.30 33.20 53.41
C VAL A 216 -20.45 33.70 54.57
N GLY A 217 -19.41 34.50 54.28
CA GLY A 217 -18.58 35.10 55.32
C GLY A 217 -19.38 36.00 56.27
N GLN A 218 -20.31 36.81 55.75
CA GLN A 218 -21.20 37.65 56.56
C GLN A 218 -22.18 36.82 57.39
N ALA A 219 -22.75 35.75 56.84
CA ALA A 219 -23.63 34.83 57.56
C ALA A 219 -22.89 34.11 58.69
N ALA A 220 -21.68 33.61 58.43
CA ALA A 220 -20.84 32.95 59.42
C ALA A 220 -20.42 33.91 60.56
N ILE A 221 -20.05 35.15 60.25
CA ILE A 221 -19.74 36.18 61.26
C ILE A 221 -20.98 36.51 62.10
N SER A 222 -22.13 36.68 61.46
CA SER A 222 -23.40 36.98 62.14
C SER A 222 -23.78 35.85 63.10
N GLN A 223 -23.67 34.60 62.65
CA GLN A 223 -23.93 33.42 63.47
C GLN A 223 -22.93 33.29 64.64
N ALA A 224 -21.63 33.48 64.40
CA ALA A 224 -20.62 33.47 65.45
C ALA A 224 -20.86 34.58 66.49
N SER A 225 -21.29 35.76 66.05
CA SER A 225 -21.63 36.88 66.93
C SER A 225 -22.87 36.60 67.78
N LEU A 226 -23.90 35.98 67.20
CA LEU A 226 -25.12 35.55 67.92
C LEU A 226 -24.80 34.47 68.95
N SER A 227 -23.99 33.47 68.59
CA SER A 227 -23.52 32.44 69.52
C SER A 227 -22.70 33.04 70.67
N ARG A 228 -21.87 34.05 70.40
CA ARG A 228 -21.12 34.78 71.43
C ARG A 228 -22.04 35.60 72.36
N GLN A 229 -23.04 36.29 71.81
CA GLN A 229 -24.02 37.03 72.62
C GLN A 229 -24.87 36.09 73.49
N ARG A 230 -25.27 34.92 72.97
CA ARG A 230 -25.98 33.89 73.73
C ARG A 230 -25.14 33.34 74.87
N LYS A 231 -23.84 33.09 74.66
CA LYS A 231 -22.89 32.67 75.72
C LYS A 231 -22.72 33.75 76.80
N ILE A 232 -22.60 35.02 76.42
CA ILE A 232 -22.49 36.14 77.38
C ILE A 232 -23.78 36.29 78.19
N ARG A 233 -24.96 36.16 77.57
CA ARG A 233 -26.25 36.22 78.28
C ARG A 233 -26.44 35.07 79.29
N LYS A 234 -26.03 33.84 78.94
CA LYS A 234 -26.04 32.71 79.87
C LYS A 234 -25.08 32.92 81.06
N CYS A 235 -23.90 33.50 80.81
CA CYS A 235 -22.93 33.81 81.87
C CYS A 235 -23.37 34.92 82.84
N VAL A 236 -24.35 35.75 82.47
CA VAL A 236 -24.88 36.83 83.32
C VAL A 236 -26.03 36.35 84.21
N THR A 237 -26.72 35.25 83.86
CA THR A 237 -27.78 34.65 84.68
C THR A 237 -27.25 33.71 85.76
N ASP A 238 -26.01 33.23 85.63
CA ASP A 238 -25.36 32.34 86.59
C ASP A 238 -24.31 33.13 87.39
N THR A 239 -24.75 33.83 88.44
CA THR A 239 -23.82 34.39 89.45
C THR A 239 -23.39 33.27 90.37
N GLU A 240 -22.27 32.62 90.06
CA GLU A 240 -21.21 32.21 91.01
C GLU A 240 -20.07 31.51 90.22
N GLU A 241 -18.84 31.98 90.45
CA GLU A 241 -17.56 31.47 89.94
C GLU A 241 -17.15 31.82 88.48
N CYS A 242 -16.87 33.10 88.23
CA CYS A 242 -15.96 33.51 87.15
C CYS A 242 -14.59 33.89 87.72
N SER A 243 -13.73 32.90 87.94
CA SER A 243 -12.30 33.14 88.16
C SER A 243 -11.50 31.92 87.71
N ALA A 244 -10.50 32.19 86.86
CA ALA A 244 -9.44 31.32 86.37
C ALA A 244 -9.78 30.36 85.22
N GLY A 245 -9.06 30.51 84.09
CA GLY A 245 -8.96 29.43 83.10
C GLY A 245 -8.97 29.89 81.66
N MET A 246 -7.92 30.58 81.24
CA MET A 246 -7.56 30.76 79.83
C MET A 246 -7.15 29.39 79.25
N HIS A 247 -8.11 28.58 78.77
CA HIS A 247 -7.99 27.49 77.78
C HIS A 247 -9.11 26.47 77.94
N ALA A 248 -10.05 26.42 77.01
CA ALA A 248 -10.65 25.18 76.51
C ALA A 248 -11.60 25.50 75.34
N TYR A 249 -11.21 25.08 74.15
CA TYR A 249 -12.03 25.07 72.95
C TYR A 249 -13.07 23.96 73.10
N ALA A 250 -14.04 24.11 74.00
CA ALA A 250 -15.19 23.23 74.10
C ALA A 250 -16.32 23.83 73.27
N LEU A 251 -16.43 23.35 72.03
CA LEU A 251 -17.57 23.55 71.17
C LEU A 251 -18.72 22.69 71.72
N ASP A 252 -19.72 23.31 72.33
CA ASP A 252 -21.00 22.66 72.60
C ASP A 252 -21.61 22.23 71.26
N LEU A 253 -21.56 20.93 70.99
CA LEU A 253 -22.05 20.29 69.77
C LEU A 253 -23.59 20.22 69.67
N GLU A 254 -24.32 20.67 70.68
CA GLU A 254 -25.76 20.39 70.83
C GLU A 254 -26.71 21.41 70.17
N HIS A 255 -26.20 22.40 69.43
CA HIS A 255 -27.07 23.43 68.81
C HIS A 255 -26.96 23.51 67.28
N LEU A 256 -26.42 22.47 66.63
CA LEU A 256 -26.40 22.36 65.16
C LEU A 256 -27.74 21.90 64.56
N ASP A 257 -28.69 21.43 65.37
CA ASP A 257 -30.01 20.95 64.90
C ASP A 257 -31.04 22.05 64.61
N ALA A 258 -30.68 23.33 64.75
CA ALA A 258 -31.59 24.46 64.54
C ALA A 258 -31.15 25.41 63.42
N LEU A 259 -30.42 24.90 62.43
CA LEU A 259 -30.17 25.61 61.18
C LEU A 259 -31.04 24.99 60.10
N ASP A 260 -31.98 25.78 59.59
CA ASP A 260 -32.80 25.47 58.43
C ASP A 260 -31.98 24.74 57.36
N GLU A 261 -32.56 23.66 56.83
CA GLU A 261 -32.08 22.89 55.68
C GLU A 261 -31.87 23.76 54.40
N GLU A 262 -32.17 25.06 54.43
CA GLU A 262 -32.13 25.98 53.27
C GLU A 262 -30.74 26.48 52.86
N THR A 263 -29.66 26.15 53.57
CA THR A 263 -28.30 26.64 53.22
C THR A 263 -27.30 25.55 52.85
N ILE A 264 -27.75 24.47 52.20
CA ILE A 264 -26.85 23.61 51.44
C ILE A 264 -26.42 24.40 50.18
N LEU A 265 -25.33 25.15 50.29
CA LEU A 265 -24.74 25.88 49.19
C LEU A 265 -24.02 24.90 48.24
N GLU A 266 -24.70 24.46 47.18
CA GLU A 266 -24.06 23.71 46.10
C GLU A 266 -23.20 24.64 45.23
N PHE A 267 -21.89 24.40 45.21
CA PHE A 267 -20.95 25.14 44.36
C PHE A 267 -20.72 24.39 43.05
N ASP A 268 -21.09 25.00 41.91
CA ASP A 268 -20.72 24.46 40.60
C ASP A 268 -19.22 24.70 40.32
N LEU A 269 -18.41 23.65 40.44
CA LEU A 269 -16.97 23.64 40.13
C LEU A 269 -16.67 23.34 38.65
N ALA A 270 -17.68 23.06 37.82
CA ALA A 270 -17.48 22.72 36.41
C ALA A 270 -16.71 23.78 35.60
N PRO A 271 -16.84 25.11 35.85
CA PRO A 271 -16.04 26.12 35.17
C PRO A 271 -14.54 26.06 35.52
N LEU A 272 -14.22 25.72 36.78
CA LEU A 272 -12.84 25.55 37.25
C LEU A 272 -12.18 24.32 36.59
N TYR A 273 -12.89 23.18 36.57
CA TYR A 273 -12.40 21.96 35.94
C TYR A 273 -12.18 22.12 34.43
N ARG A 274 -13.11 22.80 33.74
CA ARG A 274 -13.00 23.10 32.31
C ARG A 274 -11.81 24.01 32.00
N ALA A 275 -11.61 25.07 32.78
CA ALA A 275 -10.48 25.98 32.63
C ALA A 275 -9.14 25.26 32.82
N HIS A 276 -9.01 24.49 33.91
CA HIS A 276 -7.79 23.75 34.22
C HIS A 276 -7.40 22.77 33.10
N ASN A 277 -8.35 21.95 32.64
CA ASN A 277 -8.05 20.91 31.65
C ASN A 277 -7.69 21.51 30.27
N ILE A 278 -8.34 22.60 29.88
CA ILE A 278 -8.05 23.28 28.61
C ILE A 278 -6.69 23.98 28.66
N GLN A 279 -6.35 24.63 29.78
CA GLN A 279 -5.04 25.27 29.96
C GLN A 279 -3.91 24.26 30.13
N HIS A 280 -4.19 23.10 30.73
CA HIS A 280 -3.27 21.97 30.73
C HIS A 280 -2.99 21.48 29.30
N THR A 281 -4.03 21.38 28.47
CA THR A 281 -3.91 20.99 27.05
C THR A 281 -3.18 22.05 26.20
N LEU A 282 -3.25 23.33 26.59
CA LEU A 282 -2.58 24.45 25.91
C LEU A 282 -1.17 24.76 26.44
N GLY A 283 -0.76 24.17 27.57
CA GLY A 283 0.56 24.39 28.18
C GLY A 283 0.70 25.70 28.98
N LEU A 284 -0.37 26.48 29.16
CA LEU A 284 -0.36 27.80 29.81
C LEU A 284 -0.66 27.73 31.32
N ARG A 285 0.05 26.85 32.04
CA ARG A 285 -0.18 26.61 33.48
C ARG A 285 0.12 27.85 34.34
N GLU A 286 1.23 28.50 34.11
CA GLU A 286 1.75 29.58 34.98
C GLU A 286 0.82 30.81 35.00
N TYR A 287 0.23 31.16 33.85
CA TYR A 287 -0.75 32.22 33.74
C TYR A 287 -2.05 31.93 34.52
N TYR A 288 -2.50 30.68 34.51
CA TYR A 288 -3.68 30.25 35.24
C TYR A 288 -3.48 30.31 36.76
N TYR A 289 -2.36 29.78 37.26
CA TYR A 289 -2.04 29.78 38.69
C TYR A 289 -1.89 31.18 39.26
N ASN A 290 -1.25 32.11 38.52
CA ASN A 290 -1.16 33.52 38.93
C ASN A 290 -2.53 34.20 39.06
N ARG A 291 -3.48 33.84 38.18
CA ARG A 291 -4.82 34.42 38.18
C ARG A 291 -5.70 33.86 39.30
N ILE A 292 -5.55 32.57 39.63
CA ILE A 292 -6.17 31.95 40.81
C ILE A 292 -5.60 32.52 42.11
N GLY A 293 -4.27 32.66 42.20
CA GLY A 293 -3.57 33.17 43.38
C GLY A 293 -3.94 34.63 43.72
N SER A 294 -4.31 35.41 42.70
CA SER A 294 -4.82 36.79 42.87
C SER A 294 -6.25 36.85 43.44
N CYS A 295 -6.97 35.73 43.48
CA CYS A 295 -8.33 35.68 43.97
C CYS A 295 -8.37 35.37 45.47
N ASN A 296 -8.27 36.40 46.31
CA ASN A 296 -8.35 36.29 47.78
C ASN A 296 -9.62 35.58 48.30
N SER A 297 -10.68 35.47 47.49
CA SER A 297 -11.90 34.76 47.85
C SER A 297 -11.74 33.25 47.95
N ILE A 298 -10.83 32.65 47.17
CA ILE A 298 -10.54 31.21 47.24
C ILE A 298 -9.75 30.90 48.53
N ARG A 299 -8.93 31.84 49.00
CA ARG A 299 -8.28 31.76 50.32
C ARG A 299 -9.30 31.82 51.47
N ILE A 300 -10.39 32.58 51.32
CA ILE A 300 -11.49 32.65 52.29
C ILE A 300 -12.26 31.32 52.33
N CYS A 301 -12.54 30.70 51.18
CA CYS A 301 -13.13 29.34 51.14
C CYS A 301 -12.21 28.30 51.79
N LYS A 302 -10.88 28.40 51.63
CA LYS A 302 -9.90 27.56 52.36
C LYS A 302 -9.99 27.77 53.87
N PHE A 303 -10.15 29.01 54.33
CA PHE A 303 -10.31 29.35 55.75
C PHE A 303 -11.62 28.79 56.34
N LEU A 304 -12.69 28.76 55.54
CA LEU A 304 -13.96 28.15 55.91
C LEU A 304 -13.88 26.62 55.95
N HIS A 305 -13.17 25.98 55.01
CA HIS A 305 -13.02 24.52 54.96
C HIS A 305 -11.99 23.95 55.97
N HIS A 306 -11.00 24.74 56.39
CA HIS A 306 -10.09 24.38 57.50
C HIS A 306 -10.60 24.81 58.89
N ASN A 307 -11.76 25.47 58.98
CA ASN A 307 -12.42 25.63 60.27
C ASN A 307 -13.15 24.32 60.62
N PRO A 308 -12.87 23.71 61.79
CA PRO A 308 -13.51 22.46 62.22
C PRO A 308 -15.03 22.60 62.46
N LEU A 309 -15.59 23.80 62.30
CA LEU A 309 -17.01 24.12 62.34
C LEU A 309 -17.79 23.75 61.06
N TRP A 310 -17.12 23.39 59.95
CA TRP A 310 -17.74 23.11 58.64
C TRP A 310 -17.31 21.77 58.03
N SER A 311 -17.18 20.74 58.86
CA SER A 311 -17.19 19.33 58.46
C SER A 311 -17.86 18.53 59.56
N PRO A 312 -19.01 17.87 59.30
CA PRO A 312 -19.01 16.71 58.41
C PRO A 312 -20.31 16.59 57.59
N ILE A 313 -20.43 17.25 56.44
CA ILE A 313 -21.60 17.05 55.58
C ILE A 313 -21.12 16.95 54.12
N ASN A 314 -21.38 15.78 53.53
CA ASN A 314 -21.13 15.37 52.15
C ASN A 314 -19.70 14.96 51.74
N HIS A 315 -19.27 13.83 52.31
CA HIS A 315 -18.27 12.94 51.70
C HIS A 315 -18.79 12.15 50.48
N SER A 316 -19.96 12.49 49.91
CA SER A 316 -20.64 11.67 48.90
C SER A 316 -20.52 12.15 47.46
N LEU A 317 -19.97 13.35 47.18
CA LEU A 317 -19.88 13.86 45.80
C LEU A 317 -18.55 14.51 45.40
N LEU A 318 -17.59 14.65 46.32
CA LEU A 318 -16.25 15.12 45.97
C LEU A 318 -15.36 13.92 45.63
N SER A 319 -15.15 13.69 44.34
CA SER A 319 -14.23 12.67 43.88
C SER A 319 -12.82 12.99 44.41
N TYR A 320 -12.04 11.95 44.73
CA TYR A 320 -10.67 12.06 45.25
C TYR A 320 -9.75 12.98 44.41
N GLU A 321 -10.12 13.27 43.15
CA GLU A 321 -9.43 14.22 42.26
C GLU A 321 -9.70 15.71 42.60
N GLU A 322 -10.87 16.06 43.13
CA GLU A 322 -11.23 17.45 43.50
C GLU A 322 -10.49 17.93 44.75
N ILE A 323 -10.25 17.03 45.69
CA ILE A 323 -9.38 17.25 46.87
C ILE A 323 -7.91 17.37 46.43
N ARG A 324 -7.50 16.58 45.45
CA ARG A 324 -6.12 16.62 44.92
C ARG A 324 -5.83 17.91 44.15
N LEU A 325 -6.79 18.42 43.38
CA LEU A 325 -6.69 19.70 42.68
C LEU A 325 -6.64 20.89 43.65
N SER A 326 -7.46 20.89 44.70
CA SER A 326 -7.44 21.93 45.73
C SER A 326 -6.17 21.89 46.57
N ALA A 327 -5.58 20.72 46.83
CA ALA A 327 -4.27 20.59 47.49
C ALA A 327 -3.10 21.04 46.58
N HIS A 328 -3.14 20.75 45.27
CA HIS A 328 -2.05 21.09 44.34
C HIS A 328 -2.08 22.55 43.86
N ILE A 329 -3.23 23.23 43.92
CA ILE A 329 -3.35 24.67 43.67
C ILE A 329 -2.75 25.51 44.83
N ILE A 330 -2.47 24.88 45.98
CA ILE A 330 -2.20 25.57 47.24
C ILE A 330 -0.85 25.14 47.88
N GLY A 331 -0.05 24.35 47.18
CA GLY A 331 1.36 24.06 47.52
C GLY A 331 2.28 25.18 47.09
#